data_AF-A0A939KFQ8-F1
#
_entry.id   AF-A0A939KFQ8-F1
#
_cell.length_a   1.000
_cell.length_b   1.000
_cell.length_c   1.000
_cell.angle_alpha   90.00
_cell.angle_beta   90.00
_cell.angle_gamma   90.00
#
_symmetry.space_group_name_H-M   'P 1'
#
loop_
_entity.id
_entity.type
_entity.pdbx_description
1 polymer ?
#
loop_
_entity_poly.entity_id
_entity_poly.type
_entity_poly.pdbx_seq_one_letter_code
_entity_poly.pdbx_strand_id
1 'polypeptide(L)'
;MDSSMMEVYVGVVAATIAIIALFLQRYEIIKNGRMSALIHASNLIQQRIDYYENIIQGVEERGESSFGLKSRINDELRPLKHKIDFELLDLMGRHDGVTQIPDIKSALKSKNTQ
;
A
#
# COMPACT_ATOMS: atom_id res chain seq x y z
N MET A 1 -53.50 11.57 1.61
CA MET A 1 -52.39 10.99 0.81
C MET A 1 -52.52 9.50 0.93
N ASP A 2 -52.85 8.82 -0.15
CA ASP A 2 -53.14 7.39 -0.17
C ASP A 2 -51.92 6.55 0.23
N SER A 3 -52.16 5.51 1.02
CA SER A 3 -51.12 4.60 1.54
C SER A 3 -50.20 4.06 0.43
N SER A 4 -50.74 3.86 -0.77
CA SER A 4 -50.00 3.41 -1.96
C SER A 4 -48.93 4.41 -2.43
N MET A 5 -49.19 5.72 -2.33
CA MET A 5 -48.21 6.74 -2.73
C MET A 5 -47.04 6.81 -1.74
N MET A 6 -47.31 6.58 -0.45
CA MET A 6 -46.28 6.53 0.59
C MET A 6 -45.37 5.31 0.41
N GLU A 7 -45.92 4.14 0.09
CA GLU A 7 -45.13 2.94 -0.21
C GLU A 7 -44.22 3.10 -1.42
N VAL A 8 -44.73 3.70 -2.51
CA VAL A 8 -43.91 4.00 -3.70
C VAL A 8 -42.77 4.95 -3.34
N TYR A 9 -43.04 5.98 -2.54
CA TYR A 9 -42.02 6.95 -2.12
C TYR A 9 -40.93 6.31 -1.26
N VAL A 10 -41.32 5.47 -0.30
CA VAL A 10 -40.38 4.71 0.56
C VAL A 10 -39.55 3.75 -0.30
N GLY A 11 -40.16 3.08 -1.27
CA GLY A 11 -39.46 2.19 -2.21
C GLY A 11 -38.40 2.91 -3.05
N VAL A 12 -38.72 4.10 -3.57
CA VAL A 12 -37.78 4.92 -4.37
C VAL A 12 -36.64 5.45 -3.52
N VAL A 13 -36.91 5.88 -2.29
CA VAL A 13 -35.87 6.34 -1.36
C VAL A 13 -34.94 5.20 -0.97
N ALA A 14 -35.48 4.02 -0.64
CA ALA A 14 -34.69 2.84 -0.32
C ALA A 14 -33.80 2.38 -1.49
N ALA A 15 -34.34 2.39 -2.72
CA ALA A 15 -33.57 2.07 -3.92
C ALA A 15 -32.42 3.06 -4.14
N THR A 16 -32.66 4.36 -3.91
CA THR A 16 -31.62 5.40 -4.04
C THR A 16 -30.50 5.19 -3.03
N ILE A 17 -30.82 4.90 -1.77
CA ILE A 17 -29.82 4.61 -0.73
C ILE A 17 -29.01 3.37 -1.08
N ALA A 18 -29.67 2.30 -1.57
CA ALA A 18 -28.98 1.08 -1.97
C ALA A 18 -27.99 1.31 -3.11
N ILE A 19 -28.33 2.14 -4.09
CA ILE A 19 -27.42 2.50 -5.19
C ILE A 19 -26.20 3.25 -4.65
N ILE A 20 -26.39 4.23 -3.77
CA ILE A 20 -25.29 4.98 -3.15
C ILE A 20 -24.39 4.04 -2.33
N ALA A 21 -24.97 3.14 -1.54
CA ALA A 21 -24.24 2.15 -0.76
C ALA A 21 -23.40 1.22 -1.67
N LEU A 22 -23.94 0.77 -2.80
CA LEU A 22 -23.21 -0.04 -3.77
C LEU A 22 -22.02 0.72 -4.38
N PHE A 23 -22.19 2.01 -4.69
CA PHE A 23 -21.08 2.83 -5.19
C PHE A 23 -19.99 3.02 -4.15
N LEU A 24 -20.34 3.30 -2.89
CA LEU A 24 -19.39 3.42 -1.78
C LEU A 24 -18.63 2.11 -1.54
N GLN A 25 -19.34 0.97 -1.50
CA GLN A 25 -18.71 -0.34 -1.33
C GLN A 25 -17.75 -0.68 -2.48
N ARG A 26 -18.14 -0.42 -3.73
CA ARG A 26 -17.25 -0.64 -4.89
C ARG A 26 -15.99 0.21 -4.80
N TYR A 27 -16.13 1.46 -4.40
CA TYR A 27 -15.00 2.37 -4.20
C TYR A 27 -14.06 1.86 -3.10
N GLU A 28 -14.61 1.45 -1.96
CA GLU A 28 -13.83 0.87 -0.85
C GLU A 28 -13.13 -0.43 -1.25
N ILE A 29 -13.78 -1.32 -2.01
CA ILE A 29 -13.17 -2.56 -2.49
C ILE A 29 -11.99 -2.27 -3.43
N ILE A 30 -12.13 -1.34 -4.37
CA ILE A 30 -11.05 -0.97 -5.29
C ILE A 30 -9.88 -0.35 -4.52
N LYS A 31 -10.17 0.57 -3.59
CA LYS A 31 -9.19 1.19 -2.70
C LYS A 31 -8.45 0.12 -1.87
N ASN A 32 -9.18 -0.71 -1.14
CA ASN A 32 -8.61 -1.71 -0.25
C ASN A 32 -7.88 -2.81 -1.03
N GLY A 33 -8.35 -3.16 -2.23
CA GLY A 33 -7.67 -4.10 -3.12
C GLY A 33 -6.31 -3.57 -3.59
N ARG A 34 -6.24 -2.30 -4.02
CA ARG A 34 -4.98 -1.66 -4.40
C ARG A 34 -4.02 -1.52 -3.21
N MET A 35 -4.55 -1.14 -2.05
CA MET A 35 -3.76 -1.00 -0.82
C MET A 35 -3.19 -2.34 -0.36
N SER A 36 -4.02 -3.40 -0.38
CA SER A 36 -3.61 -4.76 -0.07
C SER A 36 -2.53 -5.28 -1.03
N ALA A 37 -2.67 -5.02 -2.33
CA ALA A 37 -1.67 -5.39 -3.33
C ALA A 37 -0.31 -4.69 -3.08
N LEU A 38 -0.31 -3.41 -2.73
CA LEU A 38 0.91 -2.66 -2.42
C LEU A 38 1.56 -3.12 -1.11
N ILE A 39 0.76 -3.41 -0.07
CA ILE A 39 1.27 -4.00 1.19
C ILE A 39 1.93 -5.35 0.90
N HIS A 40 1.26 -6.20 0.11
CA HIS A 40 1.79 -7.51 -0.24
C HIS A 40 3.10 -7.40 -1.05
N ALA A 41 3.15 -6.49 -2.03
CA ALA A 41 4.35 -6.25 -2.82
C ALA A 41 5.52 -5.72 -1.97
N SER A 42 5.26 -4.80 -1.03
CA SER A 42 6.28 -4.31 -0.09
C SER A 42 6.83 -5.43 0.78
N ASN A 43 5.96 -6.27 1.34
CA ASN A 43 6.36 -7.42 2.14
C ASN A 43 7.19 -8.43 1.34
N LEU A 44 6.80 -8.71 0.09
CA LEU A 44 7.54 -9.61 -0.79
C LEU A 44 8.97 -9.09 -1.06
N ILE A 45 9.12 -7.78 -1.30
CA ILE A 45 10.44 -7.17 -1.50
C ILE A 45 11.26 -7.23 -0.20
N GLN A 46 10.66 -6.95 0.95
CA GLN A 46 11.35 -7.06 2.24
C GLN A 46 11.87 -8.48 2.47
N GLN A 47 11.02 -9.50 2.27
CA GLN A 47 11.43 -10.90 2.38
C GLN A 47 12.60 -11.24 1.45
N ARG A 48 12.61 -10.65 0.24
CA ARG A 48 13.69 -10.86 -0.71
C ARG A 48 14.99 -10.15 -0.31
N ILE A 49 14.89 -8.97 0.30
CA ILE A 49 16.04 -8.29 0.91
C ILE A 49 16.60 -9.14 2.04
N ASP A 50 15.75 -9.58 2.98
CA ASP A 50 16.16 -10.41 4.13
C ASP A 50 16.84 -11.71 3.67
N TYR A 51 16.31 -12.34 2.61
CA TYR A 51 16.91 -13.52 1.99
C TYR A 51 18.33 -13.24 1.47
N TYR A 52 18.52 -12.15 0.73
CA TYR A 52 19.86 -11.80 0.23
C TYR A 52 20.80 -11.35 1.35
N GLU A 53 20.31 -10.68 2.41
CA GLU A 53 21.11 -10.33 3.58
C GLU A 53 21.62 -11.59 4.32
N ASN A 54 20.77 -12.61 4.47
CA ASN A 54 21.19 -13.90 5.02
C ASN A 54 22.25 -14.60 4.16
N ILE A 55 22.14 -14.54 2.83
CA ILE A 55 23.17 -15.09 1.94
C ILE A 55 24.47 -14.31 2.07
N ILE A 56 24.40 -12.98 2.08
CA ILE A 56 25.57 -12.12 2.24
C ILE A 56 26.32 -12.48 3.52
N GLN A 57 25.61 -12.66 4.63
CA GLN A 57 26.20 -13.06 5.89
C GLN A 57 26.94 -14.41 5.75
N GLY A 58 26.33 -15.42 5.13
CA GLY A 58 26.97 -16.72 4.92
C GLY A 58 28.16 -16.69 3.95
N VAL A 59 28.16 -15.77 2.97
CA VAL A 59 29.28 -15.55 2.03
C VAL A 59 30.45 -14.85 2.73
N GLU A 60 30.15 -13.87 3.60
CA GLU A 60 31.16 -13.13 4.36
C GLU A 60 31.81 -13.99 5.44
N GLU A 61 31.05 -14.86 6.10
CA GLU A 61 31.59 -15.85 7.05
C GLU A 61 32.57 -16.83 6.37
N ARG A 62 32.44 -17.04 5.06
CA ARG A 62 33.35 -17.85 4.25
C ARG A 62 34.53 -17.06 3.68
N GLY A 63 34.60 -15.75 3.94
CA GLY A 63 35.63 -14.85 3.42
C GLY A 63 35.48 -14.54 1.92
N GLU A 64 34.32 -14.82 1.33
CA GLU A 64 34.04 -14.55 -0.09
C GLU A 64 33.47 -13.14 -0.29
N SER A 65 33.60 -12.62 -1.52
CA SER A 65 33.09 -11.28 -1.83
C SER A 65 31.57 -11.29 -2.02
N SER A 66 30.88 -10.57 -1.15
CA SER A 66 29.42 -10.36 -1.20
C SER A 66 29.01 -9.10 -1.98
N PHE A 67 29.98 -8.39 -2.59
CA PHE A 67 29.78 -7.04 -3.15
C PHE A 67 28.65 -6.98 -4.19
N GLY A 68 28.55 -7.97 -5.08
CA GLY A 68 27.50 -8.03 -6.09
C GLY A 68 26.09 -8.18 -5.51
N LEU A 69 25.94 -8.97 -4.44
CA LEU A 69 24.64 -9.11 -3.76
C LEU A 69 24.28 -7.83 -3.00
N LYS A 70 25.26 -7.21 -2.33
CA LYS A 70 25.06 -5.94 -1.63
C LYS A 70 24.63 -4.82 -2.57
N SER A 71 25.30 -4.67 -3.71
CA SER A 71 24.91 -3.71 -4.75
C SER A 71 23.49 -3.97 -5.24
N ARG A 72 23.12 -5.22 -5.48
CA ARG A 72 21.75 -5.56 -5.92
C ARG A 72 20.67 -5.20 -4.90
N ILE A 73 20.94 -5.38 -3.60
CA ILE A 73 20.03 -4.92 -2.55
C ILE A 73 19.91 -3.40 -2.54
N ASN A 74 21.05 -2.70 -2.61
CA ASN A 74 21.10 -1.24 -2.43
C ASN A 74 20.60 -0.47 -3.67
N ASP A 75 20.85 -0.99 -4.86
CA ASP A 75 20.61 -0.28 -6.12
C ASP A 75 19.26 -0.67 -6.75
N GLU A 76 18.77 -1.89 -6.50
CA GLU A 76 17.52 -2.38 -7.08
C GLU A 76 16.41 -2.53 -6.03
N LEU A 77 16.63 -3.33 -4.99
CA LEU A 77 15.54 -3.77 -4.10
C LEU A 77 15.12 -2.69 -3.09
N ARG A 78 16.06 -2.00 -2.45
CA ARG A 78 15.76 -0.91 -1.50
C ARG A 78 15.05 0.26 -2.17
N PRO A 79 15.50 0.74 -3.35
CA PRO A 79 14.79 1.80 -4.07
C PRO A 79 13.40 1.37 -4.54
N LEU A 80 13.25 0.12 -4.99
CA LEU A 80 11.94 -0.41 -5.39
C LEU A 80 10.98 -0.49 -4.21
N LYS A 81 11.42 -1.02 -3.06
CA LYS A 81 10.64 -1.02 -1.83
C LYS A 81 10.21 0.38 -1.44
N HIS A 82 11.14 1.33 -1.46
CA HIS A 82 10.86 2.72 -1.11
C HIS A 82 9.80 3.36 -2.01
N LYS A 83 9.82 3.08 -3.32
CA LYS A 83 8.77 3.55 -4.25
C LYS A 83 7.40 2.97 -3.90
N ILE A 84 7.33 1.67 -3.60
CA ILE A 84 6.07 1.00 -3.22
C ILE A 84 5.54 1.53 -1.89
N ASP A 85 6.40 1.67 -0.88
CA ASP A 85 6.02 2.22 0.43
C ASP A 85 5.52 3.66 0.32
N PHE A 86 6.15 4.47 -0.55
CA PHE A 86 5.73 5.83 -0.81
C PHE A 86 4.38 5.91 -1.50
N GLU A 87 4.11 5.04 -2.49
CA GLU A 87 2.81 4.96 -3.16
C GLU A 87 1.71 4.46 -2.19
N LEU A 88 2.04 3.49 -1.35
CA LEU A 88 1.15 2.99 -0.30
C LEU A 88 0.76 4.10 0.67
N LEU A 89 1.76 4.84 1.16
CA LEU A 89 1.53 6.00 2.01
C LEU A 89 0.68 7.04 1.28
N ASP A 90 1.03 7.43 0.06
CA ASP A 90 0.27 8.44 -0.69
C ASP A 90 -1.21 8.03 -0.86
N LEU A 91 -1.50 6.75 -1.09
CA LEU A 91 -2.87 6.22 -1.13
C LEU A 91 -3.56 6.26 0.24
N MET A 92 -2.89 5.86 1.32
CA MET A 92 -3.42 5.98 2.68
C MET A 92 -3.75 7.43 3.03
N GLY A 93 -2.90 8.38 2.61
CA GLY A 93 -3.10 9.80 2.89
C GLY A 93 -4.26 10.41 2.13
N ARG A 94 -4.44 10.02 0.87
CA ARG A 94 -5.56 10.49 0.03
C ARG A 94 -6.90 9.91 0.46
N HIS A 95 -6.92 8.70 1.02
CA HIS A 95 -8.15 7.95 1.20
C HIS A 95 -8.56 7.67 2.65
N ASP A 96 -7.65 7.70 3.62
CA ASP A 96 -7.95 7.51 5.05
C ASP A 96 -7.77 8.79 5.87
N GLY A 97 -7.43 9.92 5.23
CA GLY A 97 -7.27 11.21 5.91
C GLY A 97 -6.11 11.22 6.91
N VAL A 98 -5.13 10.32 6.75
CA VAL A 98 -3.96 10.23 7.62
C VAL A 98 -3.16 11.53 7.48
N THR A 99 -3.20 12.38 8.51
CA THR A 99 -2.58 13.72 8.48
C THR A 99 -1.05 13.69 8.63
N GLN A 100 -0.47 12.56 9.07
CA GLN A 100 0.98 12.41 9.31
C GLN A 100 1.78 11.92 8.08
N ILE A 101 1.11 11.75 6.93
CA ILE A 101 1.72 11.29 5.68
C ILE A 101 2.91 12.17 5.25
N PRO A 102 2.85 13.52 5.35
CA PRO A 102 3.97 14.37 4.97
C PRO A 102 5.23 14.11 5.80
N ASP A 103 5.07 13.81 7.10
CA ASP A 103 6.18 13.59 8.03
C ASP A 103 6.84 12.23 7.77
N ILE A 104 6.03 11.17 7.57
CA ILE A 104 6.53 9.83 7.23
C ILE A 104 7.24 9.86 5.87
N LYS A 105 6.67 10.57 4.90
CA LYS A 105 7.23 10.75 3.55
C LYS A 105 8.55 11.52 3.59
N SER A 106 8.68 12.50 4.47
CA SER A 106 9.92 13.26 4.68
C SER A 106 11.00 12.41 5.36
N ALA A 107 10.65 11.60 6.36
CA ALA A 107 11.57 10.68 7.03
C ALA A 107 12.10 9.59 6.07
N LEU A 108 11.24 9.05 5.20
CA LEU A 108 11.63 8.07 4.19
C LEU A 108 12.54 8.69 3.11
N LYS A 109 12.27 9.94 2.69
CA LYS A 109 13.11 10.66 1.73
C LYS A 109 14.48 11.04 2.31
N SER A 110 14.54 11.39 3.58
CA SER A 110 15.78 11.71 4.31
C SER A 110 16.76 10.53 4.38
N LYS A 111 16.25 9.30 4.49
CA LYS A 111 17.09 8.08 4.57
C LYS A 111 17.80 7.72 3.26
N ASN A 112 17.46 8.38 2.15
CA ASN A 112 18.01 8.14 0.81
C ASN A 112 19.12 9.15 0.44
N THR A 113 19.51 10.04 1.36
CA THR A 113 20.50 11.11 1.12
C THR A 113 21.77 10.93 1.97
N GLN A 114 21.97 9.76 2.58
CA GLN A 114 23.21 9.31 3.22
C GLN A 114 23.65 8.00 2.58
#